data_AF-A0A0D0A788-F1
#
_entry.id   AF-A0A0D0A788-F1
#
_cell.length_a   1.000
_cell.length_b   1.000
_cell.length_c   1.000
_cell.angle_alpha   90.00
_cell.angle_beta   90.00
_cell.angle_gamma   90.00
#
_symmetry.space_group_name_H-M   'P 1'
#
loop_
_entity.id
_entity.type
_entity.pdbx_description
1 polymer ?
#
loop_
_entity_poly.entity_id
_entity_poly.type
_entity_poly.pdbx_seq_one_letter_code
_entity_poly.pdbx_strand_id
1 'polypeptide(L)'
;MLDAAYGRVGKLRYELLEPLLSDPHATRPPPIIPGKEKSRPPVYSTELRALLTSGCSRKNPLKDKDLTFPPTLPERAKPGSEEAKLLGPLSKRREVNARWRFFTTEVKKVLPPLQISIESPLSDSANDDMRQPRRIGFFETDILQQALDLAGYTCIPSSPTKRQCGPSIAPERAPNPFDGKLPARWLRRRYRELLGRLPILTHRPAKSVSCSYSVSIPSDALTGGKPQASRLRSVGDEDLAWIRDIPHDGQH
;
A
#
# COMPACT_ATOMS: atom_id res chain seq x y z
N MET A 1 15.36 0.86 -12.52
CA MET A 1 15.14 -0.48 -13.11
C MET A 1 14.05 -1.26 -12.35
N LEU A 2 14.16 -1.45 -11.03
CA LEU A 2 13.11 -2.13 -10.23
C LEU A 2 11.71 -1.49 -10.36
N ASP A 3 11.62 -0.16 -10.34
CA ASP A 3 10.33 0.53 -10.49
C ASP A 3 9.58 0.14 -11.79
N ALA A 4 10.29 -0.13 -12.89
CA ALA A 4 9.66 -0.57 -14.14
C ALA A 4 9.24 -2.05 -14.06
N ALA A 5 10.12 -2.92 -13.54
CA ALA A 5 9.87 -4.35 -13.42
C ALA A 5 8.65 -4.68 -12.52
N TYR A 6 8.43 -3.88 -11.48
CA TYR A 6 7.31 -4.05 -10.54
C TYR A 6 6.15 -3.08 -10.79
N GLY A 7 6.04 -2.54 -12.02
CA GLY A 7 4.89 -1.75 -12.45
C GLY A 7 4.65 -0.47 -11.66
N ARG A 8 5.70 0.19 -11.17
CA ARG A 8 5.60 1.52 -10.54
C ARG A 8 5.54 2.64 -11.59
N VAL A 9 6.11 2.39 -12.77
CA VAL A 9 6.15 3.33 -13.90
C VAL A 9 5.81 2.64 -15.22
N GLY A 10 5.43 3.43 -16.23
CA GLY A 10 5.19 2.93 -17.58
C GLY A 10 3.88 2.17 -17.78
N LYS A 11 3.86 1.31 -18.80
CA LYS A 11 2.67 0.56 -19.24
C LYS A 11 2.17 -0.43 -18.18
N LEU A 12 3.09 -1.18 -17.57
CA LEU A 12 2.74 -2.18 -16.55
C LEU A 12 2.00 -1.57 -15.36
N ARG A 13 2.32 -0.31 -15.00
CA ARG A 13 1.56 0.42 -13.97
C ARG A 13 0.09 0.59 -14.34
N TYR A 14 -0.19 0.91 -15.61
CA TYR A 14 -1.55 1.05 -16.10
C TYR A 14 -2.28 -0.29 -16.09
N GLU A 15 -1.64 -1.34 -16.59
CA GLU A 15 -2.21 -2.71 -16.61
C GLU A 15 -2.56 -3.22 -15.21
N LEU A 16 -1.75 -2.88 -14.20
CA LEU A 16 -2.05 -3.21 -12.80
C LEU A 16 -3.23 -2.40 -12.22
N LEU A 17 -3.42 -1.15 -12.66
CA LEU A 17 -4.48 -0.28 -12.15
C LEU A 17 -5.80 -0.44 -12.92
N GLU A 18 -5.77 -0.78 -14.19
CA GLU A 18 -6.94 -0.84 -15.08
C GLU A 18 -8.09 -1.70 -14.51
N PRO A 19 -7.86 -2.90 -13.96
CA PRO A 19 -8.91 -3.71 -13.32
C PRO A 19 -9.58 -3.05 -12.11
N LEU A 20 -8.90 -2.07 -11.48
CA LEU A 20 -9.40 -1.32 -10.32
C LEU A 20 -10.27 -0.12 -10.73
N LEU A 21 -10.15 0.35 -11.97
CA LEU A 21 -10.89 1.51 -12.45
C LEU A 21 -12.33 1.16 -12.85
N SER A 22 -12.60 -0.12 -13.09
CA SER A 22 -13.91 -0.63 -13.48
C SER A 22 -14.44 -1.57 -12.42
N ASP A 23 -15.66 -1.30 -11.95
CA ASP A 23 -16.36 -2.19 -11.04
C ASP A 23 -17.50 -2.90 -11.80
N PRO A 24 -17.40 -4.22 -12.05
CA PRO A 24 -18.46 -4.98 -12.72
C PRO A 24 -19.70 -5.17 -11.84
N HIS A 25 -19.56 -5.07 -10.51
CA HIS A 25 -20.65 -5.31 -9.55
C HIS A 25 -21.29 -4.02 -9.03
N ALA A 26 -20.62 -2.88 -9.17
CA ALA A 26 -21.19 -1.61 -8.74
C ALA A 26 -22.30 -1.13 -9.68
N THR A 27 -23.39 -0.68 -9.09
CA THR A 27 -24.45 0.03 -9.80
C THR A 27 -23.90 1.37 -10.30
N ARG A 28 -24.01 1.60 -11.61
CA ARG A 28 -23.53 2.85 -12.21
C ARG A 28 -24.43 4.00 -11.76
N PRO A 29 -23.86 5.09 -11.23
CA PRO A 29 -24.64 6.25 -10.81
C PRO A 29 -25.36 6.87 -12.02
N PRO A 30 -26.50 7.55 -11.78
CA PRO A 30 -27.23 8.20 -12.85
C PRO A 30 -26.38 9.30 -13.52
N PRO A 31 -26.61 9.59 -14.81
CA PRO A 31 -25.91 10.66 -15.50
C PRO A 31 -26.27 12.02 -14.91
N ILE A 32 -25.27 12.88 -14.69
CA ILE A 32 -25.48 14.24 -14.14
C ILE A 32 -26.28 15.10 -15.13
N ILE A 33 -26.02 14.93 -16.43
CA ILE A 33 -26.75 15.57 -17.52
C ILE A 33 -27.74 14.54 -18.10
N PRO A 34 -29.06 14.80 -18.02
CA PRO A 34 -30.06 13.90 -18.59
C PRO A 34 -29.80 13.61 -20.07
N GLY A 35 -29.96 12.36 -20.48
CA GLY A 35 -29.72 11.92 -21.87
C GLY A 35 -28.24 11.83 -22.30
N LYS A 36 -27.28 12.17 -21.42
CA LYS A 36 -25.84 12.09 -21.74
C LYS A 36 -25.12 11.09 -20.86
N GLU A 37 -25.02 9.85 -21.32
CA GLU A 37 -24.37 8.74 -20.60
C GLU A 37 -22.91 9.02 -20.19
N LYS A 38 -22.15 9.72 -21.04
CA LYS A 38 -20.76 10.13 -20.73
C LYS A 38 -20.64 11.13 -19.58
N SER A 39 -21.76 11.67 -19.08
CA SER A 39 -21.79 12.58 -17.93
C SER A 39 -21.95 11.88 -16.60
N ARG A 40 -21.95 10.54 -16.56
CA ARG A 40 -21.93 9.79 -15.31
C ARG A 40 -20.67 10.13 -14.50
N PRO A 41 -20.80 10.28 -13.17
CA PRO A 41 -19.64 10.43 -12.33
C PRO A 41 -18.82 9.13 -12.30
N PRO A 42 -17.51 9.22 -12.01
CA PRO A 42 -16.65 8.05 -11.90
C PRO A 42 -17.09 7.15 -10.74
N VAL A 43 -17.02 5.84 -10.95
CA VAL A 43 -17.30 4.83 -9.94
C VAL A 43 -15.98 4.41 -9.30
N TYR A 44 -15.93 4.42 -7.97
CA TYR A 44 -14.79 3.92 -7.21
C TYR A 44 -15.07 2.47 -6.82
N SER A 45 -14.25 1.55 -7.32
CA SER A 45 -14.27 0.18 -6.81
C SER A 45 -13.90 0.17 -5.32
N THR A 46 -14.31 -0.85 -4.58
CA THR A 46 -14.01 -0.96 -3.15
C THR A 46 -12.50 -1.09 -2.90
N GLU A 47 -11.78 -1.75 -3.80
CA GLU A 47 -10.31 -1.85 -3.80
C GLU A 47 -9.67 -0.48 -4.02
N LEU A 48 -10.11 0.25 -5.05
CA LEU A 48 -9.58 1.57 -5.38
C LEU A 48 -9.88 2.58 -4.27
N ARG A 49 -11.06 2.49 -3.66
CA ARG A 49 -11.44 3.31 -2.51
C ARG A 49 -10.50 3.08 -1.33
N ALA A 50 -10.18 1.83 -1.00
CA ALA A 50 -9.23 1.50 0.07
C ALA A 50 -7.81 2.05 -0.23
N LEU A 51 -7.36 1.98 -1.49
CA LEU A 51 -6.07 2.55 -1.90
C LEU A 51 -6.06 4.09 -1.83
N LEU A 52 -7.16 4.75 -2.20
CA LEU A 52 -7.28 6.20 -2.16
C LEU A 52 -7.38 6.76 -0.74
N THR A 53 -7.97 6.01 0.20
CA THR A 53 -8.11 6.44 1.60
C THR A 53 -6.93 6.02 2.48
N SER A 54 -6.12 5.05 2.06
CA SER A 54 -4.95 4.61 2.83
C SER A 54 -3.72 5.49 2.58
N GLY A 55 -3.02 5.85 3.66
CA GLY A 55 -1.72 6.53 3.60
C GLY A 55 -0.57 5.64 3.11
N CYS A 56 -0.83 4.34 2.91
CA CYS A 56 0.17 3.39 2.44
C CYS A 56 0.36 3.43 0.91
N SER A 57 -0.72 3.66 0.16
CA SER A 57 -0.67 3.69 -1.32
C SER A 57 -0.31 5.08 -1.86
N ARG A 58 -0.45 6.13 -1.04
CA ARG A 58 -0.23 7.52 -1.45
C ARG A 58 0.18 8.39 -0.27
N LYS A 59 0.91 9.47 -0.58
CA LYS A 59 1.42 10.41 0.43
C LYS A 59 0.32 11.14 1.22
N ASN A 60 -0.76 11.54 0.54
CA ASN A 60 -1.85 12.33 1.13
C ASN A 60 -3.17 11.56 1.00
N PRO A 61 -3.54 10.69 1.95
CA PRO A 61 -4.78 9.91 1.88
C PRO A 61 -6.02 10.81 1.78
N LEU A 62 -7.00 10.40 0.97
CA LEU A 62 -8.27 11.10 0.83
C LEU A 62 -9.22 10.72 1.95
N LYS A 63 -10.10 11.65 2.33
CA LYS A 63 -11.25 11.31 3.18
C LYS A 63 -12.33 10.69 2.32
N ASP A 64 -13.13 9.85 2.95
CA ASP A 64 -14.25 9.20 2.27
C ASP A 64 -15.27 10.20 1.68
N LYS A 65 -15.46 11.33 2.39
CA LYS A 65 -16.29 12.45 1.94
C LYS A 65 -15.76 13.11 0.66
N ASP A 66 -14.45 13.09 0.44
CA ASP A 66 -13.81 13.71 -0.73
C ASP A 66 -14.05 12.86 -1.99
N LEU A 67 -14.35 11.56 -1.84
CA LEU A 67 -14.67 10.69 -2.97
C LEU A 67 -16.06 10.99 -3.54
N THR A 68 -17.02 11.33 -2.67
CA THR A 68 -18.39 11.68 -3.08
C THR A 68 -18.49 13.14 -3.53
N PHE A 69 -17.83 14.04 -2.79
CA PHE A 69 -17.78 15.47 -3.08
C PHE A 69 -16.33 15.97 -3.03
N PRO A 70 -15.63 15.98 -4.18
CA PRO A 70 -14.22 16.35 -4.20
C PRO A 70 -13.98 17.80 -3.79
N PRO A 71 -12.87 18.10 -3.09
CA PRO A 71 -12.54 19.45 -2.62
C PRO A 71 -12.29 20.44 -3.76
N THR A 72 -12.08 19.96 -4.99
CA THR A 72 -11.98 20.80 -6.19
C THR A 72 -13.32 21.32 -6.68
N LEU A 73 -14.44 20.79 -6.20
CA LEU A 73 -15.78 21.31 -6.52
C LEU A 73 -16.09 22.50 -5.59
N PRO A 74 -16.60 23.62 -6.15
CA PRO A 74 -17.05 24.74 -5.33
C PRO A 74 -18.29 24.36 -4.53
N GLU A 75 -18.53 25.06 -3.42
CA GLU A 75 -19.71 24.82 -2.58
C GLU A 75 -21.01 25.06 -3.34
N ARG A 76 -20.99 26.00 -4.30
CA ARG A 76 -22.02 26.23 -5.33
C ARG A 76 -22.54 24.96 -6.03
N ALA A 77 -21.77 23.87 -6.06
CA ALA A 77 -22.23 22.60 -6.62
C ALA A 77 -23.28 21.91 -5.73
N LYS A 78 -23.36 22.26 -4.44
CA LYS A 78 -24.41 21.79 -3.52
C LYS A 78 -25.64 22.68 -3.68
N PRO A 79 -26.82 22.12 -4.02
CA PRO A 79 -28.01 22.91 -4.32
C PRO A 79 -28.53 23.72 -3.12
N GLY A 80 -28.21 23.31 -1.88
CA GLY A 80 -28.61 24.00 -0.65
C GLY A 80 -27.60 25.01 -0.10
N SER A 81 -26.42 25.15 -0.71
CA SER A 81 -25.38 26.07 -0.22
C SER A 81 -25.78 27.54 -0.38
N GLU A 82 -25.28 28.41 0.50
CA GLU A 82 -25.49 29.86 0.39
C GLU A 82 -24.90 30.42 -0.90
N GLU A 83 -23.74 29.91 -1.32
CA GLU A 83 -23.10 30.29 -2.57
C GLU A 83 -23.97 29.94 -3.80
N ALA A 84 -24.64 28.79 -3.79
CA ALA A 84 -25.60 28.43 -4.84
C ALA A 84 -26.85 29.31 -4.84
N LYS A 85 -27.29 29.79 -3.67
CA LYS A 85 -28.41 30.73 -3.56
C LYS A 85 -28.03 32.13 -4.05
N LEU A 86 -26.81 32.59 -3.74
CA LEU A 86 -26.32 33.92 -4.08
C LEU A 86 -25.93 34.04 -5.57
N LEU A 87 -25.18 33.05 -6.08
CA LEU A 87 -24.60 33.10 -7.44
C LEU A 87 -25.34 32.20 -8.45
N GLY A 88 -26.32 31.43 -8.00
CA GLY A 88 -27.02 30.39 -8.76
C GLY A 88 -26.30 29.02 -8.71
N PRO A 89 -26.91 27.93 -9.20
CA PRO A 89 -26.28 26.60 -9.20
C PRO A 89 -25.09 26.52 -10.17
N LEU A 90 -24.15 25.59 -9.91
CA LEU A 90 -23.04 25.32 -10.83
C LEU A 90 -23.56 24.62 -12.10
N SER A 91 -23.04 25.00 -13.27
CA SER A 91 -23.40 24.32 -14.51
C SER A 91 -23.01 22.83 -14.46
N LYS A 92 -23.94 21.93 -14.84
CA LYS A 92 -23.74 20.47 -14.83
C LYS A 92 -22.49 20.01 -15.58
N ARG A 93 -22.16 20.65 -16.71
CA ARG A 93 -20.93 20.35 -17.50
C ARG A 93 -19.65 20.64 -16.70
N ARG A 94 -19.59 21.76 -15.97
CA ARG A 94 -18.44 22.10 -15.13
C ARG A 94 -18.31 21.12 -13.96
N GLU A 95 -19.42 20.71 -13.37
CA GLU A 95 -19.43 19.70 -12.30
C GLU A 95 -18.85 18.37 -12.79
N VAL A 96 -19.35 17.86 -13.93
CA VAL A 96 -18.85 16.63 -14.57
C VAL A 96 -17.33 16.74 -14.81
N ASN A 97 -16.88 17.83 -15.44
CA ASN A 97 -15.46 18.03 -15.74
C ASN A 97 -14.61 18.08 -14.48
N ALA A 98 -15.07 18.76 -13.42
CA ALA A 98 -14.35 18.85 -12.16
C ALA A 98 -14.23 17.48 -11.47
N ARG A 99 -15.31 16.69 -11.43
CA ARG A 99 -15.29 15.32 -10.88
C ARG A 99 -14.32 14.40 -11.64
N TRP A 100 -14.36 14.42 -12.98
CA TRP A 100 -13.47 13.59 -13.82
C TRP A 100 -12.00 14.03 -13.74
N ARG A 101 -11.75 15.34 -13.68
CA ARG A 101 -10.40 15.88 -13.45
C ARG A 101 -9.87 15.41 -12.10
N PHE A 102 -10.66 15.56 -11.03
CA PHE A 102 -10.29 15.07 -9.71
C PHE A 102 -9.94 13.58 -9.77
N PHE A 103 -10.88 12.74 -10.22
CA PHE A 103 -10.67 11.29 -10.34
C PHE A 103 -9.38 10.92 -11.08
N THR A 104 -9.19 11.46 -12.29
CA THR A 104 -8.00 11.14 -13.10
C THR A 104 -6.71 11.62 -12.45
N THR A 105 -6.71 12.78 -11.77
CA THR A 105 -5.53 13.28 -11.05
C THR A 105 -5.23 12.44 -9.80
N GLU A 106 -6.26 11.98 -9.08
CA GLU A 106 -6.09 11.21 -7.86
C GLU A 106 -5.67 9.76 -8.16
N VAL A 107 -6.25 9.12 -9.17
CA VAL A 107 -5.85 7.78 -9.64
C VAL A 107 -4.38 7.77 -10.09
N LYS A 108 -3.92 8.82 -10.76
CA LYS A 108 -2.50 8.96 -11.16
C LYS A 108 -1.53 9.07 -9.98
N LYS A 109 -2.01 9.29 -8.74
CA LYS A 109 -1.17 9.32 -7.53
C LYS A 109 -1.14 7.99 -6.80
N VAL A 110 -2.05 7.07 -7.12
CA VAL A 110 -2.15 5.75 -6.49
C VAL A 110 -0.98 4.87 -6.94
N LEU A 111 -0.38 4.18 -5.98
CA LEU A 111 0.57 3.11 -6.23
C LEU A 111 -0.20 1.79 -6.40
N PRO A 112 -0.07 1.08 -7.55
CA PRO A 112 -0.82 -0.16 -7.76
C PRO A 112 -0.39 -1.26 -6.78
N PRO A 113 -1.32 -2.06 -6.23
CA PRO A 113 -0.95 -3.29 -5.53
C PRO A 113 -0.40 -4.31 -6.52
N LEU A 114 0.53 -5.16 -6.09
CA LEU A 114 1.01 -6.29 -6.90
C LEU A 114 0.13 -7.53 -6.74
N GLN A 115 -0.38 -7.73 -5.52
CA GLN A 115 -1.12 -8.92 -5.10
C GLN A 115 -2.20 -8.50 -4.09
N ILE A 116 -3.28 -9.29 -4.06
CA ILE A 116 -4.29 -9.22 -3.02
C ILE A 116 -4.10 -10.42 -2.10
N SER A 117 -3.89 -10.18 -0.82
CA SER A 117 -3.90 -11.23 0.19
C SER A 117 -5.32 -11.45 0.68
N ILE A 118 -5.71 -12.70 0.86
CA ILE A 118 -7.02 -13.07 1.42
C ILE A 118 -6.79 -13.35 2.90
N GLU A 119 -7.47 -12.62 3.77
CA GLU A 119 -7.48 -12.97 5.19
C GLU A 119 -8.41 -14.17 5.35
N SER A 120 -7.83 -15.36 5.52
CA SER A 120 -8.60 -16.59 5.75
C SER A 120 -9.43 -16.42 7.03
N PRO A 121 -10.77 -16.54 6.95
CA PRO A 121 -11.58 -16.51 8.16
C PRO A 121 -11.19 -17.72 9.02
N LEU A 122 -10.88 -17.48 10.30
CA LEU A 122 -10.52 -18.50 11.30
C LEU A 122 -11.64 -19.52 11.61
N SER A 123 -12.72 -19.56 10.82
CA SER A 123 -13.94 -20.33 11.09
C SER A 123 -14.35 -21.16 9.87
N ASP A 124 -14.27 -22.48 10.01
CA ASP A 124 -14.54 -23.53 9.01
C ASP A 124 -16.01 -23.63 8.51
N SER A 125 -16.77 -22.55 8.50
CA SER A 125 -18.16 -22.59 8.02
C SER A 125 -18.22 -22.53 6.49
N ALA A 126 -18.27 -23.71 5.89
CA ALA A 126 -18.32 -24.01 4.46
C ALA A 126 -19.67 -23.64 3.79
N ASN A 127 -20.02 -22.35 3.75
CA ASN A 127 -21.06 -21.84 2.84
C ASN A 127 -20.40 -20.98 1.74
N ASP A 128 -20.32 -21.59 0.56
CA ASP A 128 -19.43 -21.30 -0.59
C ASP A 128 -19.90 -20.14 -1.50
N ASP A 129 -20.66 -19.18 -0.98
CA ASP A 129 -21.07 -17.98 -1.75
C ASP A 129 -20.24 -16.73 -1.43
N MET A 130 -19.03 -16.94 -0.88
CA MET A 130 -18.08 -15.86 -0.64
C MET A 130 -17.60 -15.29 -1.98
N ARG A 131 -18.04 -14.07 -2.30
CA ARG A 131 -17.56 -13.29 -3.45
C ARG A 131 -16.04 -13.37 -3.51
N GLN A 132 -15.52 -14.09 -4.50
CA GLN A 132 -14.08 -14.25 -4.67
C GLN A 132 -13.45 -12.86 -4.87
N PRO A 133 -12.31 -12.58 -4.22
CA PRO A 133 -11.61 -11.32 -4.45
C PRO A 133 -11.20 -11.25 -5.91
N ARG A 134 -11.20 -10.03 -6.45
CA ARG A 134 -10.80 -9.82 -7.85
C ARG A 134 -9.37 -10.27 -8.06
N ARG A 135 -9.12 -10.95 -9.17
CA ARG A 135 -7.76 -11.25 -9.61
C ARG A 135 -7.16 -9.96 -10.17
N ILE A 136 -6.25 -9.36 -9.41
CA ILE A 136 -5.57 -8.11 -9.78
C ILE A 136 -4.07 -8.37 -9.81
N GLY A 137 -3.42 -7.90 -10.87
CA GLY A 137 -1.98 -7.95 -11.04
C GLY A 137 -1.45 -9.37 -11.15
N PHE A 138 -0.43 -9.69 -10.36
CA PHE A 138 0.26 -10.97 -10.41
C PHE A 138 -0.30 -11.97 -9.39
N PHE A 139 -1.63 -12.02 -9.32
CA PHE A 139 -2.35 -13.02 -8.55
C PHE A 139 -1.85 -14.43 -8.96
N GLU A 140 -1.59 -15.30 -7.99
CA GLU A 140 -0.97 -16.64 -8.14
C GLU A 140 0.55 -16.68 -8.38
N THR A 141 1.25 -15.53 -8.41
CA THR A 141 2.72 -15.53 -8.46
C THR A 141 3.35 -15.20 -7.12
N ASP A 142 4.48 -15.84 -6.83
CA ASP A 142 5.27 -15.56 -5.63
C ASP A 142 6.18 -14.33 -5.79
N ILE A 143 5.88 -13.41 -6.71
CA ILE A 143 6.74 -12.25 -7.00
C ILE A 143 6.89 -11.35 -5.78
N LEU A 144 5.82 -11.17 -5.00
CA LEU A 144 5.87 -10.41 -3.75
C LEU A 144 6.72 -11.13 -2.70
N GLN A 145 6.54 -12.45 -2.56
CA GLN A 145 7.32 -13.26 -1.62
C GLN A 145 8.81 -13.24 -1.99
N GLN A 146 9.14 -13.40 -3.27
CA GLN A 146 10.51 -13.25 -3.75
C GLN A 146 11.07 -11.86 -3.42
N ALA A 147 10.31 -10.78 -3.65
CA ALA A 147 10.76 -9.43 -3.29
C ALA A 147 10.99 -9.27 -1.77
N LEU A 148 10.15 -9.90 -0.93
CA LEU A 148 10.31 -9.96 0.51
C LEU A 148 11.57 -10.73 0.90
N ASP A 149 11.79 -11.91 0.34
CA ASP A 149 12.97 -12.74 0.60
C ASP A 149 14.24 -11.96 0.21
N LEU A 150 14.26 -11.37 -0.99
CA LEU A 150 15.38 -10.58 -1.49
C LEU A 150 15.66 -9.33 -0.62
N ALA A 151 14.63 -8.77 0.05
CA ALA A 151 14.77 -7.66 0.99
C ALA A 151 15.15 -8.11 2.42
N GLY A 152 14.69 -9.30 2.80
CA GLY A 152 14.65 -9.86 4.15
C GLY A 152 15.70 -10.93 4.42
N TYR A 153 16.58 -11.26 3.45
CA TYR A 153 17.80 -12.05 3.66
C TYR A 153 18.72 -11.34 4.68
N THR A 154 18.37 -11.49 5.95
CA THR A 154 19.07 -11.02 7.15
C THR A 154 19.01 -12.13 8.18
N CYS A 155 19.68 -13.23 7.89
CA CYS A 155 20.31 -14.09 8.89
C CYS A 155 21.56 -14.72 8.28
N ILE A 156 22.42 -13.90 7.66
CA ILE A 156 23.84 -14.23 7.74
C ILE A 156 24.31 -13.51 9.00
N PRO A 157 24.43 -14.19 10.16
CA PRO A 157 25.19 -13.62 11.26
C PRO A 157 26.51 -13.17 10.65
N SER A 158 26.90 -11.92 10.92
CA SER A 158 28.22 -11.43 10.53
C SER A 158 29.20 -12.50 10.99
N SER A 159 29.93 -13.11 10.05
CA SER A 159 30.88 -14.17 10.37
C SER A 159 31.71 -13.67 11.53
N PRO A 160 31.77 -14.41 12.66
CA PRO A 160 32.46 -13.93 13.84
C PRO A 160 33.86 -13.50 13.41
N THR A 161 34.19 -12.25 13.71
CA THR A 161 35.49 -11.67 13.40
C THR A 161 36.55 -12.66 13.88
N LYS A 162 37.57 -12.92 13.05
CA LYS A 162 38.59 -13.99 13.03
C LYS A 162 39.21 -14.49 14.37
N ARG A 163 38.82 -13.96 15.52
CA ARG A 163 39.28 -14.31 16.87
C ARG A 163 38.42 -15.36 17.61
N GLN A 164 37.36 -15.92 17.00
CA GLN A 164 36.51 -16.95 17.61
C GLN A 164 36.44 -18.28 16.82
N CYS A 165 37.51 -18.66 16.12
CA CYS A 165 37.60 -19.97 15.46
C CYS A 165 37.94 -21.07 16.47
N GLY A 166 36.92 -21.63 17.12
CA GLY A 166 36.96 -23.01 17.59
C GLY A 166 36.56 -23.97 16.45
N PRO A 167 36.99 -25.25 16.47
CA PRO A 167 36.65 -26.23 15.44
C PRO A 167 35.17 -26.63 15.58
N SER A 168 34.28 -25.89 14.94
CA SER A 168 32.85 -26.22 14.92
C SER A 168 32.47 -26.75 13.54
N ILE A 169 31.85 -27.93 13.55
CA ILE A 169 31.31 -28.66 12.40
C ILE A 169 30.30 -27.74 11.71
N ALA A 170 30.63 -27.29 10.49
CA ALA A 170 29.80 -26.35 9.77
C ALA A 170 28.47 -27.00 9.35
N PRO A 171 27.31 -26.48 9.79
CA PRO A 171 26.04 -26.93 9.22
C PRO A 171 25.97 -26.52 7.75
N GLU A 172 25.47 -27.44 6.93
CA GLU A 172 25.28 -27.29 5.50
C GLU A 172 24.45 -26.03 5.22
N ARG A 173 25.12 -25.00 4.68
CA ARG A 173 24.52 -23.67 4.49
C ARG A 173 23.71 -23.71 3.21
N ALA A 174 22.41 -23.42 3.31
CA ALA A 174 21.55 -23.29 2.15
C ALA A 174 22.17 -22.31 1.13
N PRO A 175 22.13 -22.63 -0.18
CA PRO A 175 22.74 -21.80 -1.20
C PRO A 175 22.11 -20.40 -1.17
N ASN A 176 22.94 -19.38 -0.97
CA ASN A 176 22.47 -18.00 -1.02
C ASN A 176 22.06 -17.69 -2.48
N PRO A 177 20.86 -17.16 -2.75
CA PRO A 177 20.43 -16.75 -4.09
C PRO A 177 21.24 -15.56 -4.63
N PHE A 178 22.18 -15.05 -3.83
CA PHE A 178 23.00 -13.87 -4.10
C PHE A 178 24.49 -14.16 -4.23
N ASP A 179 24.89 -15.37 -4.60
CA ASP A 179 26.31 -15.74 -4.81
C ASP A 179 26.98 -15.03 -6.01
N GLY A 180 26.34 -13.99 -6.54
CA GLY A 180 26.88 -13.11 -7.58
C GLY A 180 27.74 -11.96 -7.05
N LYS A 181 28.50 -11.32 -7.96
CA LYS A 181 29.48 -10.26 -7.70
C LYS A 181 28.91 -8.93 -7.15
N LEU A 182 27.60 -8.82 -6.92
CA LEU A 182 26.99 -7.57 -6.44
C LEU A 182 26.99 -7.53 -4.90
N PRO A 183 27.34 -6.41 -4.27
CA PRO A 183 27.24 -6.28 -2.82
C PRO A 183 25.78 -6.46 -2.38
N ALA A 184 25.48 -7.61 -1.77
CA ALA A 184 24.13 -7.99 -1.33
C ALA A 184 23.44 -6.90 -0.48
N ARG A 185 24.20 -5.99 0.14
CA ARG A 185 23.68 -4.85 0.91
C ARG A 185 22.94 -3.83 0.04
N TRP A 186 23.48 -3.45 -1.12
CA TRP A 186 22.88 -2.41 -1.95
C TRP A 186 21.56 -2.90 -2.54
N LEU A 187 21.56 -4.12 -3.07
CA LEU A 187 20.37 -4.73 -3.64
C LEU A 187 19.26 -4.87 -2.58
N ARG A 188 19.57 -5.40 -1.39
CA ARG A 188 18.64 -5.45 -0.25
C ARG A 188 18.02 -4.09 0.06
N ARG A 189 18.84 -3.05 0.16
CA ARG A 189 18.35 -1.68 0.39
C ARG A 189 17.36 -1.24 -0.68
N ARG A 190 17.66 -1.50 -1.96
CA ARG A 190 16.78 -1.14 -3.09
C ARG A 190 15.47 -1.91 -3.08
N TYR A 191 15.49 -3.20 -2.72
CA TYR A 191 14.28 -3.99 -2.54
C TYR A 191 13.46 -3.51 -1.35
N ARG A 192 14.07 -3.13 -0.23
CA ARG A 192 13.34 -2.52 0.89
C ARG A 192 12.72 -1.17 0.53
N GLU A 193 13.43 -0.32 -0.21
CA GLU A 193 12.89 0.94 -0.75
C GLU A 193 11.71 0.66 -1.70
N LEU A 194 11.79 -0.40 -2.50
CA LEU A 194 10.70 -0.85 -3.36
C LEU A 194 9.49 -1.29 -2.53
N LEU A 195 9.67 -2.15 -1.53
CA LEU A 195 8.60 -2.63 -0.64
C LEU A 195 7.88 -1.47 0.06
N GLY A 196 8.58 -0.38 0.38
CA GLY A 196 7.97 0.84 0.93
C GLY A 196 7.03 1.59 -0.02
N ARG A 197 6.97 1.18 -1.29
CA ARG A 197 6.10 1.71 -2.35
C ARG A 197 5.18 0.63 -2.94
N LEU A 198 5.13 -0.55 -2.31
CA LEU A 198 4.30 -1.67 -2.72
C LEU A 198 3.20 -1.87 -1.68
N PRO A 199 2.04 -1.22 -1.86
CA PRO A 199 0.91 -1.48 -0.98
C PRO A 199 0.43 -2.92 -1.16
N ILE A 200 0.21 -3.61 -0.05
CA ILE A 200 -0.44 -4.91 0.00
C ILE A 200 -1.93 -4.65 0.26
N LEU A 201 -2.78 -5.15 -0.62
CA LEU A 201 -4.22 -5.08 -0.46
C LEU A 201 -4.70 -6.38 0.19
N THR A 202 -5.25 -6.31 1.39
CA THR A 202 -5.83 -7.48 2.07
C THR A 202 -7.34 -7.42 1.96
N HIS A 203 -7.92 -8.47 1.37
CA HIS A 203 -9.36 -8.68 1.33
C HIS A 203 -9.81 -9.27 2.68
N ARG A 204 -10.73 -8.56 3.33
CA ARG A 204 -11.40 -9.04 4.53
C ARG A 204 -12.81 -9.47 4.16
N PRO A 205 -13.09 -10.78 4.11
CA PRO A 205 -14.44 -11.26 3.92
C PRO A 205 -15.28 -10.79 5.11
N ALA A 206 -16.17 -9.83 4.88
CA ALA A 206 -17.10 -9.41 5.92
C ALA A 206 -18.19 -10.48 6.06
N LYS A 207 -18.68 -10.67 7.30
CA LYS A 207 -19.89 -11.46 7.57
C LYS A 207 -21.16 -10.79 7.00
N SER A 208 -21.06 -9.55 6.51
CA SER A 208 -22.15 -8.76 5.95
C SER A 208 -21.97 -8.52 4.44
N VAL A 209 -22.99 -7.90 3.81
CA VAL A 209 -23.07 -7.65 2.35
C VAL A 209 -21.91 -6.82 1.78
N SER A 210 -21.11 -6.15 2.62
CA SER A 210 -20.03 -5.26 2.19
C SER A 210 -18.64 -5.88 2.41
N CYS A 211 -18.00 -6.34 1.33
CA CYS A 211 -16.58 -6.67 1.35
C CYS A 211 -15.75 -5.46 1.75
N SER A 212 -14.80 -5.64 2.67
CA SER A 212 -13.89 -4.56 3.09
C SER A 212 -12.47 -4.91 2.69
N TYR A 213 -11.71 -3.88 2.30
CA TYR A 213 -10.30 -4.03 1.96
C TYR A 213 -9.46 -3.16 2.90
N SER A 214 -8.38 -3.73 3.41
CA SER A 214 -7.37 -3.00 4.17
C SER A 214 -6.08 -2.93 3.36
N VAL A 215 -5.34 -1.83 3.46
CA VAL A 215 -4.07 -1.63 2.76
C VAL A 215 -2.95 -1.52 3.79
N SER A 216 -1.93 -2.35 3.65
CA SER A 216 -0.74 -2.36 4.51
C SER A 216 0.55 -2.26 3.68
N ILE A 217 1.67 -2.04 4.36
CA ILE A 217 3.03 -2.11 3.80
C ILE A 217 3.79 -3.17 4.58
N PRO A 218 4.68 -3.95 3.95
CA PRO A 218 5.57 -4.86 4.66
C PRO A 218 6.34 -4.18 5.81
N SER A 219 6.52 -4.88 6.93
CA SER A 219 7.30 -4.39 8.08
C SER A 219 8.77 -4.12 7.75
N ASP A 220 9.33 -4.86 6.79
CA ASP A 220 10.73 -4.74 6.36
C ASP A 220 10.99 -3.59 5.37
N ALA A 221 9.93 -2.89 4.96
CA ALA A 221 10.02 -1.80 4.02
C ALA A 221 10.79 -0.58 4.57
N LEU A 222 11.59 0.04 3.71
CA LEU A 222 12.14 1.37 3.96
C LEU A 222 11.15 2.40 3.43
N THR A 223 10.25 2.87 4.28
CA THR A 223 9.42 4.04 3.98
C THR A 223 10.31 5.28 4.08
N GLY A 224 10.40 6.06 3.00
CA GLY A 224 11.24 7.27 2.91
C GLY A 224 10.82 8.44 3.83
N GLY A 225 10.01 8.16 4.87
CA GLY A 225 9.78 9.05 5.99
C GLY A 225 10.96 8.96 6.97
N LYS A 226 11.05 9.95 7.86
CA LYS A 226 12.10 10.08 8.89
C LYS A 226 12.52 8.72 9.46
N PRO A 227 13.83 8.48 9.69
CA PRO A 227 14.31 7.23 10.27
C PRO A 227 13.38 6.86 11.42
N GLN A 228 12.74 5.70 11.32
CA GLN A 228 11.91 5.19 12.39
C GLN A 228 12.76 5.15 13.66
N ALA A 229 12.51 6.09 14.58
CA ALA A 229 13.12 6.10 15.90
C ALA A 229 12.82 4.80 16.67
N SER A 230 11.85 4.00 16.19
CA SER A 230 11.49 2.68 16.70
C SER A 230 12.45 1.54 16.33
N ARG A 231 13.59 1.81 15.66
CA ARG A 231 14.72 0.86 15.60
C ARG A 231 15.84 1.17 16.59
N LEU A 232 15.52 1.85 17.70
CA LEU A 232 16.28 1.59 18.91
C LEU A 232 16.12 0.08 19.19
N ARG A 233 17.24 -0.65 19.25
CA ARG A 233 17.24 -2.03 19.73
C ARG A 233 16.44 -2.05 21.02
N SER A 234 15.52 -3.01 21.16
CA SER A 234 14.96 -3.30 22.47
C SER A 234 16.15 -3.57 23.38
N VAL A 235 16.31 -2.74 24.41
CA VAL A 235 17.42 -2.80 25.36
C VAL A 235 17.38 -4.20 25.97
N GLY A 236 18.38 -5.03 25.67
CA GLY A 236 18.48 -6.36 26.26
C GLY A 236 18.98 -6.27 27.71
N ASP A 237 18.88 -7.36 28.46
CA ASP A 237 19.40 -7.40 29.84
C ASP A 237 20.90 -7.06 29.92
N GLU A 238 21.66 -7.37 28.86
CA GLU A 238 23.08 -7.00 28.73
C GLU A 238 23.29 -5.47 28.61
N ASP A 239 22.40 -4.77 27.89
CA ASP A 239 22.46 -3.33 27.73
C ASP A 239 22.03 -2.61 29.03
N LEU A 240 21.11 -3.22 29.80
CA LEU A 240 20.71 -2.74 31.12
C LEU A 240 21.83 -2.87 32.15
N ALA A 241 22.69 -3.89 32.04
CA ALA A 241 23.83 -4.07 32.94
C ALA A 241 24.85 -2.90 32.81
N TRP A 242 25.13 -2.47 31.58
CA TRP A 242 26.04 -1.35 31.30
C TRP A 242 25.57 0.00 31.85
N ILE A 243 24.25 0.22 31.94
CA ILE A 243 23.68 1.48 32.44
C ILE A 243 23.80 1.55 33.98
N ARG A 244 23.85 0.42 34.67
CA ARG A 244 23.94 0.35 36.13
C ARG A 244 25.34 0.62 36.69
N ASP A 245 26.37 0.44 35.88
CA ASP A 245 27.77 0.61 36.28
C ASP A 245 28.30 2.03 36.10
N ILE A 246 27.45 3.03 35.84
CA ILE A 246 27.88 4.42 35.75
C ILE A 246 27.89 5.02 37.18
N PRO A 247 29.05 5.19 37.83
CA PRO A 247 29.11 5.81 39.14
C PRO A 247 28.65 7.27 39.03
N HIS A 248 27.67 7.65 39.85
CA HIS A 248 27.27 9.04 40.03
C HIS A 248 28.33 9.78 40.87
N ASP A 249 29.46 10.10 40.26
CA ASP A 249 30.42 11.02 40.85
C ASP A 249 29.93 12.46 40.64
N GLY A 250 29.28 13.01 41.66
CA GLY A 250 28.75 14.37 41.57
C GLY A 250 27.98 14.87 42.78
N GLN A 251 28.57 14.80 43.97
CA GLN A 251 28.26 15.74 45.04
C GLN A 251 29.58 16.28 45.61
N HIS A 252 29.94 17.49 45.17
CA HIS A 252 30.88 18.40 45.83
C HIS A 252 30.23 19.77 45.90
#